data_AF-A0A443VD61-F1
#
_entry.id   AF-A0A443VD61-F1
#
_cell.length_a   1.000
_cell.length_b   1.000
_cell.length_c   1.000
_cell.angle_alpha   90.00
_cell.angle_beta   90.00
_cell.angle_gamma   90.00
#
_symmetry.space_group_name_H-M   'P 1'
#
loop_
_entity.id
_entity.type
_entity.pdbx_description
1 polymer ?
#
loop_
_entity_poly.entity_id
_entity_poly.type
_entity_poly.pdbx_seq_one_letter_code
_entity_poly.pdbx_strand_id
1 'polypeptide(L)'
;MGIRDELQTEVAAAFDTDLQDAVKDFAGSYTVRSAWDPVTETGSETVVTYSGRGVLARYKLRRIDGVNILHGDLKLTALVNEVTDKPAVGHFITAPDPITGTLQRYEVITAAADSAGAAYSIQLRRA
;
A
#
# COMPACT_ATOMS: atom_id res chain seq x y z
N MET A 1 25.96 1.10 -10.55
CA MET A 1 24.57 1.58 -10.58
C MET A 1 23.82 0.68 -11.55
N GLY A 2 22.76 0.03 -11.10
CA GLY A 2 21.96 -0.86 -11.95
C GLY A 2 20.74 -0.12 -12.50
N ILE A 3 20.17 -0.62 -13.59
CA ILE A 3 18.98 -0.04 -14.26
C ILE A 3 17.81 0.20 -13.29
N ARG A 4 17.73 -0.58 -12.20
CA ARG A 4 16.73 -0.40 -11.14
C ARG A 4 16.88 0.92 -10.38
N ASP A 5 18.11 1.31 -10.09
CA ASP A 5 18.45 2.51 -9.31
C ASP A 5 18.17 3.77 -10.13
N GLU A 6 18.51 3.72 -11.42
CA GLU A 6 18.23 4.79 -12.40
C GLU A 6 16.73 4.98 -12.59
N LEU A 7 15.96 3.89 -12.78
CA LEU A 7 14.50 3.97 -12.89
C LEU A 7 13.84 4.45 -11.61
N GLN A 8 14.31 4.03 -10.44
CA GLN A 8 13.79 4.51 -9.17
C GLN A 8 14.04 6.00 -9.00
N THR A 9 15.22 6.48 -9.41
CA THR A 9 15.57 7.91 -9.34
C THR A 9 14.70 8.75 -10.28
N GLU A 10 14.51 8.32 -11.52
CA GLU A 10 13.67 9.04 -12.48
C GLU A 10 12.19 9.03 -12.07
N VAL A 11 11.68 7.90 -11.58
CA VAL A 11 10.28 7.81 -11.12
C VAL A 11 10.07 8.61 -9.84
N ALA A 12 11.02 8.61 -8.90
CA ALA A 12 10.96 9.46 -7.72
C ALA A 12 10.96 10.96 -8.09
N ALA A 13 11.79 11.36 -9.06
CA ALA A 13 11.77 12.73 -9.57
C ALA A 13 10.40 13.09 -10.18
N ALA A 14 9.79 12.18 -10.96
CA ALA A 14 8.45 12.37 -11.51
C ALA A 14 7.36 12.42 -10.43
N PHE A 15 7.55 11.73 -9.29
CA PHE A 15 6.66 11.79 -8.13
C PHE A 15 6.67 13.18 -7.49
N ASP A 16 7.84 13.81 -7.43
CA ASP A 16 8.01 15.14 -6.86
C ASP A 16 7.76 16.29 -7.86
N THR A 17 7.50 16.04 -9.15
CA THR A 17 7.16 17.10 -10.12
C THR A 17 5.78 16.91 -10.71
N ASP A 18 5.64 15.96 -11.63
CA ASP A 18 4.49 15.85 -12.53
C ASP A 18 3.35 15.03 -11.93
N LEU A 19 3.66 14.17 -10.95
CA LEU A 19 2.70 13.28 -10.29
C LEU A 19 2.37 13.70 -8.86
N GLN A 20 2.82 14.87 -8.40
CA GLN A 20 2.60 15.33 -7.01
C GLN A 20 1.12 15.32 -6.60
N ASP A 21 0.20 15.64 -7.52
CA ASP A 21 -1.23 15.64 -7.20
C ASP A 21 -1.79 14.22 -6.95
N ALA A 22 -1.19 13.22 -7.60
CA ALA A 22 -1.58 11.82 -7.51
C ALA A 22 -0.80 11.03 -6.43
N VAL A 23 0.40 11.48 -6.07
CA VAL A 23 1.22 10.92 -5.00
C VAL A 23 0.65 11.38 -3.65
N LYS A 24 0.41 10.42 -2.76
CA LYS A 24 -0.05 10.66 -1.40
C LYS A 24 0.79 9.87 -0.41
N ASP A 25 1.01 10.46 0.74
CA ASP A 25 1.52 9.75 1.90
C ASP A 25 0.47 8.77 2.42
N PHE A 26 0.92 7.58 2.80
CA PHE A 26 0.09 6.57 3.43
C PHE A 26 0.79 5.98 4.66
N ALA A 27 -0.03 5.57 5.62
CA ALA A 27 0.42 4.87 6.82
C ALA A 27 -0.19 3.47 6.85
N GLY A 28 0.66 2.45 6.74
CA GLY A 28 0.29 1.06 6.91
C GLY A 28 0.37 0.61 8.36
N SER A 29 -0.48 -0.31 8.77
CA SER A 29 -0.43 -0.97 10.06
C SER A 29 -0.84 -2.44 9.96
N TYR A 30 -0.18 -3.28 10.75
CA TYR A 30 -0.51 -4.69 10.89
C TYR A 30 -0.26 -5.16 12.31
N THR A 31 -1.05 -6.13 12.74
CA THR A 31 -0.91 -6.72 14.07
C THR A 31 -0.06 -7.98 13.98
N VAL A 32 1.05 -8.00 14.72
CA VAL A 32 1.88 -9.18 14.89
C VAL A 32 1.54 -9.80 16.24
N ARG A 33 1.15 -11.07 16.23
CA ARG A 33 1.07 -11.87 17.45
C ARG A 33 2.46 -12.40 17.78
N SER A 34 2.98 -12.00 18.93
CA SER A 34 4.26 -12.45 19.46
C SER A 34 4.08 -13.07 20.84
N ALA A 35 5.00 -13.96 21.22
CA ALA A 35 5.01 -14.62 22.53
C ALA A 35 3.71 -15.40 22.83
N TRP A 36 3.31 -16.32 21.95
CA TRP A 36 2.23 -17.26 22.22
C TRP A 36 2.67 -18.25 23.30
N ASP A 37 2.07 -18.16 24.49
CA ASP A 37 2.27 -19.14 25.55
C ASP A 37 1.20 -20.26 25.40
N PRO A 38 1.60 -21.50 25.05
CA PRO A 38 0.67 -22.60 24.86
C PRO A 38 0.00 -23.06 26.17
N VAL A 39 0.47 -22.61 27.34
CA VAL A 39 -0.08 -22.98 28.65
C VAL A 39 -1.19 -22.03 29.07
N THR A 40 -1.05 -20.73 28.80
CA THR A 40 -2.02 -19.70 29.23
C THR A 40 -2.95 -19.24 28.10
N GLU A 41 -2.81 -19.81 26.90
CA GLU A 41 -3.56 -19.44 25.67
C GLU A 41 -3.55 -17.92 25.41
N THR A 42 -2.51 -17.23 25.87
CA THR A 42 -2.38 -15.78 25.80
C THR A 42 -1.12 -15.44 25.04
N GLY A 43 -1.25 -14.47 24.14
CA GLY A 43 -0.13 -13.90 23.38
C GLY A 43 -0.26 -12.39 23.34
N SER A 44 0.87 -11.72 23.16
CA SER A 44 0.91 -10.27 23.02
C SER A 44 0.65 -9.87 21.56
N GLU A 45 -0.32 -8.99 21.35
CA GLU A 45 -0.55 -8.34 20.06
C GLU A 45 0.23 -7.03 20.02
N THR A 46 1.19 -6.93 19.10
CA THR A 46 1.93 -5.70 18.85
C THR A 46 1.49 -5.15 17.50
N VAL A 47 1.05 -3.89 17.48
CA VAL A 47 0.72 -3.19 16.22
C VAL A 47 2.01 -2.59 15.69
N VAL A 48 2.42 -3.03 14.50
CA VAL A 48 3.53 -2.46 13.75
C VAL A 48 2.96 -1.49 12.74
N THR A 49 3.51 -0.28 12.68
CA THR A 49 3.15 0.75 11.72
C THR A 49 4.31 1.07 10.81
N TYR A 50 4.03 1.28 9.53
CA TYR A 50 5.00 1.74 8.53
C TYR A 50 4.42 2.89 7.73
N SER A 51 5.28 3.76 7.22
CA SER A 51 4.86 4.86 6.32
C SER A 51 5.45 4.65 4.94
N GLY A 52 4.83 5.31 3.97
CA GLY A 52 5.43 5.45 2.65
C GLY A 52 4.66 6.40 1.76
N ARG A 53 5.22 6.63 0.57
CA ARG A 53 4.61 7.44 -0.49
C ARG A 53 4.24 6.58 -1.68
N GLY A 54 3.08 6.87 -2.27
CA GLY A 54 2.64 6.14 -3.46
C GLY A 54 1.50 6.82 -4.18
N VAL A 55 1.21 6.33 -5.38
CA VAL A 55 0.15 6.83 -6.24
C VAL A 55 -1.12 6.01 -6.00
N LEU A 56 -2.20 6.69 -5.62
CA LEU A 56 -3.53 6.07 -5.53
C LEU A 56 -4.29 6.29 -6.84
N ALA A 57 -4.69 5.19 -7.47
CA ALA A 57 -5.45 5.20 -8.72
C ALA A 57 -6.72 4.36 -8.59
N ARG A 58 -7.81 4.82 -9.20
CA ARG A 58 -9.05 4.03 -9.26
C ARG A 58 -8.94 2.93 -10.31
N TYR A 59 -9.56 1.77 -10.06
CA TYR A 59 -9.71 0.76 -11.10
C TYR A 59 -10.62 1.27 -12.22
N LYS A 60 -10.23 1.01 -13.47
CA LYS A 60 -11.09 1.30 -14.63
C LYS A 60 -12.40 0.52 -14.50
N LEU A 61 -13.53 1.13 -14.85
CA LEU A 61 -14.86 0.50 -14.77
C LEU A 61 -14.90 -0.91 -15.42
N ARG A 62 -14.19 -1.08 -16.54
CA ARG A 62 -14.09 -2.35 -17.29
C ARG A 62 -13.37 -3.48 -16.54
N ARG A 63 -12.62 -3.17 -15.47
CA ARG A 63 -11.94 -4.14 -14.60
C ARG A 63 -12.73 -4.43 -13.33
N ILE A 64 -13.82 -3.70 -13.06
CA ILE A 64 -14.69 -3.94 -11.93
C ILE A 64 -15.60 -5.10 -12.31
N ASP A 65 -15.30 -6.26 -11.73
CA ASP A 65 -16.04 -7.50 -11.93
C ASP A 65 -17.22 -7.60 -10.94
N GLY A 66 -17.11 -6.97 -9.78
CA GLY A 66 -18.10 -7.12 -8.69
C GLY A 66 -17.84 -8.33 -7.79
N VAL A 67 -16.95 -9.25 -8.19
CA VAL A 67 -16.47 -10.35 -7.33
C VAL A 67 -15.04 -10.08 -6.83
N ASN A 68 -14.08 -9.90 -7.74
CA ASN A 68 -12.66 -9.73 -7.37
C ASN A 68 -12.28 -8.27 -7.10
N ILE A 69 -12.86 -7.35 -7.88
CA ILE A 69 -12.65 -5.91 -7.77
C ILE A 69 -14.02 -5.27 -7.59
N LEU A 70 -14.25 -4.65 -6.44
CA LEU A 70 -15.51 -4.00 -6.11
C LEU A 70 -15.51 -2.53 -6.54
N HIS A 71 -16.72 -1.97 -6.68
CA HIS A 71 -16.88 -0.55 -6.94
C HIS A 71 -16.42 0.24 -5.71
N GLY A 72 -15.31 0.96 -5.83
CA GLY A 72 -14.68 1.69 -4.73
C GLY A 72 -13.30 1.17 -4.33
N ASP A 73 -12.85 0.06 -4.92
CA ASP A 73 -11.47 -0.39 -4.73
C ASP A 73 -10.49 0.62 -5.36
N LEU A 74 -9.35 0.79 -4.69
CA LEU A 74 -8.25 1.64 -5.12
C LEU A 74 -7.01 0.79 -5.35
N LYS A 75 -6.20 1.18 -6.33
CA LYS A 75 -4.87 0.63 -6.57
C LYS A 75 -3.84 1.60 -6.01
N LEU A 76 -3.07 1.18 -5.02
CA LEU A 76 -1.91 1.90 -4.52
C LEU A 76 -0.67 1.35 -5.22
N THR A 77 0.11 2.24 -5.84
CA THR A 77 1.42 1.90 -6.40
C THR A 77 2.49 2.67 -5.64
N ALA A 78 3.31 1.97 -4.86
CA ALA A 78 4.36 2.57 -4.04
C ALA A 78 5.73 2.02 -4.45
N LEU A 79 6.79 2.83 -4.38
CA LEU A 79 8.14 2.35 -4.69
C LEU A 79 8.75 1.64 -3.48
N VAL A 80 9.60 0.64 -3.70
CA VAL A 80 10.18 -0.14 -2.58
C VAL A 80 11.09 0.72 -1.68
N ASN A 81 11.78 1.71 -2.25
CA ASN A 81 12.63 2.64 -1.49
C ASN A 81 11.83 3.69 -0.69
N GLU A 82 10.57 3.92 -1.04
CA GLU A 82 9.69 4.89 -0.39
C GLU A 82 8.87 4.28 0.75
N VAL A 83 8.88 2.96 0.93
CA VAL A 83 8.12 2.28 1.99
C VAL A 83 9.07 1.68 3.01
N THR A 84 8.81 1.93 4.29
CA THR A 84 9.67 1.43 5.38
C THR A 84 9.56 -0.08 5.58
N ASP A 85 8.41 -0.67 5.26
CA ASP A 85 8.14 -2.10 5.43
C ASP A 85 7.29 -2.68 4.28
N LYS A 86 7.34 -3.98 4.08
CA LYS A 86 6.66 -4.64 2.96
C LYS A 86 5.15 -4.73 3.22
N PRO A 87 4.31 -4.09 2.39
CA PRO A 87 2.86 -4.24 2.50
C PRO A 87 2.44 -5.67 2.12
N ALA A 88 1.56 -6.27 2.91
CA ALA A 88 1.02 -7.61 2.69
C ALA A 88 -0.50 -7.66 2.88
N VAL A 89 -1.11 -8.76 2.43
CA VAL A 89 -2.54 -9.01 2.58
C VAL A 89 -2.94 -9.05 4.06
N GLY A 90 -4.05 -8.40 4.41
CA GLY A 90 -4.52 -8.27 5.79
C GLY A 90 -3.90 -7.10 6.57
N HIS A 91 -2.99 -6.34 5.96
CA HIS A 91 -2.56 -5.06 6.51
C HIS A 91 -3.65 -4.01 6.29
N PHE A 92 -3.67 -2.98 7.14
CA PHE A 92 -4.51 -1.80 6.97
C PHE A 92 -3.66 -0.64 6.49
N ILE A 93 -4.15 0.12 5.52
CA ILE A 93 -3.49 1.31 5.01
C ILE A 93 -4.42 2.50 5.19
N THR A 94 -3.92 3.53 5.85
CA THR A 94 -4.60 4.82 6.00
C THR A 94 -3.99 5.79 5.00
N ALA A 95 -4.81 6.29 4.08
CA ALA A 95 -4.39 7.22 3.05
C ALA A 95 -5.51 8.24 2.78
N PRO A 96 -5.19 9.47 2.36
CA PRO A 96 -6.21 10.41 1.92
C PRO A 96 -6.91 9.88 0.66
N ASP A 97 -8.23 9.86 0.67
CA ASP A 97 -9.03 9.47 -0.50
C ASP A 97 -8.76 10.46 -1.64
N PRO A 98 -8.47 9.99 -2.87
CA PRO A 98 -8.21 10.87 -4.01
C PRO A 98 -9.41 11.74 -4.42
N ILE A 99 -10.63 11.42 -3.99
CA ILE A 99 -11.85 12.19 -4.30
C ILE A 99 -12.15 13.22 -3.23
N THR A 100 -12.14 12.81 -1.96
CA THR A 100 -12.57 13.67 -0.84
C THR A 100 -11.42 14.32 -0.09
N GLY A 101 -10.17 13.87 -0.31
CA GLY A 101 -8.98 14.33 0.41
C GLY A 101 -8.93 13.92 1.89
N THR A 102 -9.96 13.23 2.38
CA THR A 102 -10.05 12.79 3.78
C THR A 102 -9.28 11.51 4.01
N LEU A 103 -8.54 11.43 5.13
CA LEU A 103 -7.90 10.20 5.57
C LEU A 103 -8.94 9.11 5.77
N GLN A 104 -8.81 8.05 4.98
CA GLN A 104 -9.67 6.88 5.03
C GLN A 104 -8.81 5.64 5.28
N ARG A 105 -9.35 4.70 6.05
CA ARG A 105 -8.75 3.40 6.27
C ARG A 105 -9.17 2.43 5.18
N TYR A 106 -8.20 1.73 4.63
CA TYR A 106 -8.35 0.70 3.62
C TYR A 106 -7.72 -0.60 4.12
N GLU A 107 -8.30 -1.72 3.73
CA GLU A 107 -7.75 -3.05 3.90
C GLU A 107 -6.98 -3.47 2.64
N VAL A 108 -5.82 -4.09 2.83
CA VAL A 108 -5.03 -4.66 1.73
C VAL A 108 -5.58 -6.02 1.35
N ILE A 109 -6.21 -6.10 0.18
CA ILE A 109 -6.77 -7.34 -0.37
C ILE A 109 -5.69 -8.14 -1.10
N THR A 110 -4.87 -7.47 -1.89
CA THR A 110 -3.74 -8.09 -2.58
C THR A 110 -2.53 -7.16 -2.57
N ALA A 111 -1.33 -7.73 -2.44
CA ALA A 111 -0.08 -7.00 -2.55
C ALA A 111 0.89 -7.80 -3.41
N ALA A 112 1.40 -7.20 -4.49
CA ALA A 112 2.35 -7.80 -5.40
C ALA A 112 3.51 -6.84 -5.65
N ALA A 113 4.74 -7.36 -5.67
CA ALA A 113 5.89 -6.61 -6.14
C ALA A 113 6.03 -6.78 -7.66
N ASP A 114 6.51 -5.75 -8.34
CA ASP A 114 6.87 -5.83 -9.75
C ASP A 114 8.03 -6.82 -9.96
N SER A 115 8.18 -7.36 -11.17
CA SER A 115 9.27 -8.29 -11.53
C SER A 115 10.66 -7.67 -11.34
N ALA A 116 10.76 -6.34 -11.49
CA ALA A 116 11.98 -5.60 -11.20
C ALA A 116 12.24 -5.44 -9.69
N GLY A 117 11.28 -5.74 -8.81
CA GLY A 117 11.38 -5.50 -7.38
C GLY A 117 11.51 -4.01 -7.03
N ALA A 118 11.09 -3.12 -7.94
CA ALA A 118 11.24 -1.68 -7.80
C ALA A 118 10.01 -1.00 -7.21
N ALA A 119 8.82 -1.59 -7.41
CA ALA A 119 7.54 -1.06 -6.95
C ALA A 119 6.60 -2.15 -6.44
N TYR A 120 5.74 -1.78 -5.50
CA TYR A 120 4.61 -2.55 -5.00
C TYR A 120 3.32 -2.08 -5.67
N SER A 121 2.54 -3.02 -6.19
CA SER A 121 1.16 -2.85 -6.61
C SER A 121 0.24 -3.47 -5.56
N ILE A 122 -0.60 -2.66 -4.94
CA ILE A 122 -1.43 -3.05 -3.80
C ILE A 122 -2.89 -2.73 -4.14
N GLN A 123 -3.78 -3.70 -3.95
CA GLN A 123 -5.21 -3.50 -4.04
C GLN A 123 -5.76 -3.15 -2.65
N LEU A 124 -6.38 -2.00 -2.57
CA LEU A 124 -7.00 -1.45 -1.38
C LEU A 124 -8.52 -1.50 -1.51
N ARG A 125 -9.17 -1.94 -0.44
CA ARG A 125 -10.62 -1.91 -0.29
C ARG A 125 -10.99 -1.08 0.92
N ARG A 126 -12.03 -0.26 0.80
CA ARG A 126 -12.53 0.52 1.93
C ARG A 126 -13.01 -0.44 3.03
N ALA A 127 -12.43 -0.32 4.22
CA ALA A 127 -12.84 -1.04 5.42
C ALA A 127 -14.02 -0.35 6.12
#